data_AF-A0A7X8VBM5-F1
#
_entry.id   AF-A0A7X8VBM5-F1
#
_cell.length_a   1.000
_cell.length_b   1.000
_cell.length_c   1.000
_cell.angle_alpha   90.00
_cell.angle_beta   90.00
_cell.angle_gamma   90.00
#
_symmetry.space_group_name_H-M   'P 1'
#
loop_
_entity.id
_entity.type
_entity.pdbx_description
1 polymer ?
#
loop_
_entity_poly.entity_id
_entity_poly.type
_entity_poly.pdbx_seq_one_letter_code
_entity_poly.pdbx_strand_id
1 'polypeptide(L)'
;MSRRKATLLIIGLLVVLVFGFSTVPANGVALGNGVVPEGFTPIYTVEDLNSIRDNPYGQYILMNDIDLSGYDWEPIVGVLPSGERVPFAGVLDGNGHKIKNLKVNKPGGMNVGLFEEIERNNQSASVKDLILENVNVTGGVEVGGLVGLNRGKIENVKVIGIIKGDKYVGGIAGTNVGFISGCNIAGTISGNDFVSEISGSGSPKAIENCSSTAVINGKTGSLTGGVETYMTFDGADEAYEFWYNVKNDKAEIYMYTGNKENVVIPSHIDGYPVIEVQGFTGNQSIKSVTIPNTVERLVNAFDNCGNLEKVVVPETVKLVKYSFGSVSGTGVKEVVFLGMDTEIEQSIGDDVLIKCKAGSKAHQYALKFNRKYVLIP
;
A
#
# COMPACT_ATOMS: atom_id res chain seq x y z
N MET A 1 -40.82 81.09 -35.48
CA MET A 1 -40.19 79.75 -35.63
C MET A 1 -39.98 79.16 -34.24
N SER A 2 -40.56 77.99 -33.97
CA SER A 2 -40.63 77.42 -32.60
C SER A 2 -39.48 76.46 -32.31
N ARG A 3 -38.92 76.51 -31.10
CA ARG A 3 -37.89 75.57 -30.62
C ARG A 3 -38.55 74.24 -30.21
N ARG A 4 -38.01 73.11 -30.69
CA ARG A 4 -38.13 71.81 -30.00
C ARG A 4 -36.74 71.18 -29.89
N LYS A 5 -36.27 71.00 -28.66
CA LYS A 5 -35.14 70.12 -28.33
C LYS A 5 -35.68 68.68 -28.37
N ALA A 6 -34.95 67.77 -28.99
CA ALA A 6 -35.20 66.33 -28.86
C ALA A 6 -34.34 65.78 -27.71
N THR A 7 -34.97 65.09 -26.76
CA THR A 7 -34.29 64.40 -25.64
C THR A 7 -34.23 62.91 -25.95
N LEU A 8 -33.15 62.26 -25.49
CA LEU A 8 -32.88 60.83 -25.60
C LEU A 8 -34.09 59.92 -25.28
N LEU A 9 -34.14 58.77 -25.98
CA LEU A 9 -34.53 57.51 -25.35
C LEU A 9 -33.58 56.41 -25.86
N ILE A 10 -32.75 55.87 -24.96
CA ILE A 10 -31.89 54.71 -25.24
C ILE A 10 -32.72 53.46 -24.93
N ILE A 11 -32.95 52.61 -25.92
CA ILE A 11 -33.66 51.34 -25.75
C ILE A 11 -32.65 50.29 -25.26
N GLY A 12 -32.70 49.96 -23.98
CA GLY A 12 -31.96 48.83 -23.41
C GLY A 12 -32.56 47.50 -23.86
N LEU A 13 -31.76 46.66 -24.52
CA LEU A 13 -32.18 45.34 -24.97
C LEU A 13 -32.17 44.36 -23.79
N LEU A 14 -33.35 44.05 -23.25
CA LEU A 14 -33.52 43.09 -22.16
C LEU A 14 -33.42 41.65 -22.69
N VAL A 15 -32.23 41.04 -22.61
CA VAL A 15 -32.05 39.62 -22.97
C VAL A 15 -32.57 38.73 -21.83
N VAL A 16 -33.81 38.29 -21.94
CA VAL A 16 -34.38 37.25 -21.07
C VAL A 16 -33.88 35.89 -21.54
N LEU A 17 -32.78 35.41 -20.93
CA LEU A 17 -32.35 34.03 -21.09
C LEU A 17 -33.28 33.11 -20.29
N VAL A 18 -34.17 32.42 -21.01
CA VAL A 18 -35.04 31.38 -20.46
C VAL A 18 -34.18 30.15 -20.16
N PHE A 19 -33.85 29.94 -18.89
CA PHE A 19 -33.29 28.66 -18.45
C PHE A 19 -34.37 27.59 -18.54
N GLY A 20 -34.20 26.65 -19.47
CA GLY A 20 -35.05 25.48 -19.57
C GLY A 20 -34.82 24.57 -18.38
N PHE A 21 -35.86 24.35 -17.57
CA PHE A 21 -35.84 23.31 -16.53
C PHE A 21 -35.87 21.93 -17.19
N SER A 22 -34.72 21.29 -17.33
CA SER A 22 -34.64 19.84 -17.53
C SER A 22 -34.72 19.13 -16.17
N THR A 23 -35.75 18.31 -16.00
CA THR A 23 -35.96 17.51 -14.79
C THR A 23 -34.84 16.49 -14.60
N VAL A 24 -34.17 16.51 -13.45
CA VAL A 24 -33.18 15.49 -13.08
C VAL A 24 -33.90 14.17 -12.78
N PRO A 25 -33.59 13.05 -13.46
CA PRO A 25 -33.99 11.73 -13.00
C PRO A 25 -33.10 11.29 -11.83
N ALA A 26 -33.71 10.78 -10.77
CA ALA A 26 -32.99 10.16 -9.66
C ALA A 26 -32.32 8.84 -10.10
N ASN A 27 -31.25 8.47 -9.38
CA ASN A 27 -30.49 7.22 -9.48
C ASN A 27 -29.54 7.10 -10.68
N GLY A 28 -28.32 7.61 -10.49
CA GLY A 28 -27.14 7.30 -11.29
C GLY A 28 -25.91 7.97 -10.68
N VAL A 29 -24.93 7.17 -10.22
CA VAL A 29 -23.64 7.71 -9.78
C VAL A 29 -22.82 8.03 -11.03
N ALA A 30 -22.66 9.32 -11.32
CA ALA A 30 -21.78 9.80 -12.37
C ALA A 30 -20.41 10.20 -11.77
N LEU A 31 -19.35 9.55 -12.22
CA LEU A 31 -17.98 10.01 -11.99
C LEU A 31 -17.65 11.13 -12.98
N GLY A 32 -17.08 12.24 -12.51
CA GLY A 32 -16.40 13.24 -13.35
C GLY A 32 -17.29 14.08 -14.28
N ASN A 33 -18.11 14.98 -13.73
CA ASN A 33 -18.88 15.94 -14.55
C ASN A 33 -18.05 17.07 -15.18
N GLY A 34 -16.75 17.19 -14.91
CA GLY A 34 -15.86 18.22 -15.49
C GLY A 34 -16.18 19.67 -15.11
N VAL A 35 -17.16 19.89 -14.23
CA VAL A 35 -17.58 21.22 -13.74
C VAL A 35 -17.00 21.44 -12.34
N VAL A 36 -16.29 22.55 -12.17
CA VAL A 36 -15.77 23.01 -10.88
C VAL A 36 -16.94 23.47 -9.99
N PRO A 37 -17.10 22.95 -8.76
CA PRO A 37 -18.14 23.40 -7.84
C PRO A 37 -18.00 24.89 -7.48
N GLU A 38 -19.11 25.55 -7.14
CA GLU A 38 -19.09 26.96 -6.73
C GLU A 38 -18.21 27.16 -5.48
N GLY A 39 -17.32 28.16 -5.53
CA GLY A 39 -16.40 28.48 -4.44
C GLY A 39 -15.13 27.63 -4.37
N PHE A 40 -14.94 26.66 -5.27
CA PHE A 40 -13.71 25.88 -5.40
C PHE A 40 -12.73 26.46 -6.43
N THR A 41 -11.45 26.44 -6.10
CA THR A 41 -10.33 26.70 -7.01
C THR A 41 -9.90 25.38 -7.66
N PRO A 42 -9.91 25.26 -9.00
CA PRO A 42 -9.50 24.04 -9.67
C PRO A 42 -7.97 23.89 -9.72
N ILE A 43 -7.50 22.66 -9.58
CA ILE A 43 -6.09 22.28 -9.70
C ILE A 43 -5.95 21.39 -10.94
N TYR A 44 -5.21 21.87 -11.95
CA TYR A 44 -4.92 21.14 -13.19
C TYR A 44 -3.43 20.75 -13.31
N THR A 45 -2.56 21.46 -12.59
CA THR A 45 -1.09 21.42 -12.72
C THR A 45 -0.38 21.35 -11.36
N VAL A 46 0.93 21.12 -11.38
CA VAL A 46 1.78 21.14 -10.17
C VAL A 46 1.84 22.56 -9.59
N GLU A 47 1.85 23.57 -10.46
CA GLU A 47 1.83 24.98 -10.11
C GLU A 47 0.53 25.36 -9.38
N ASP A 48 -0.62 24.89 -9.85
CA ASP A 48 -1.90 25.10 -9.16
C ASP A 48 -1.90 24.44 -7.77
N LEU A 49 -1.39 23.21 -7.65
CA LEU A 49 -1.25 22.51 -6.37
C LEU A 49 -0.31 23.27 -5.41
N ASN A 50 0.76 23.86 -5.94
CA ASN A 50 1.71 24.66 -5.17
C ASN A 50 1.10 25.99 -4.69
N SER A 51 0.13 26.56 -5.41
CA SER A 51 -0.57 27.80 -5.03
C SER A 51 -1.40 27.70 -3.74
N ILE A 52 -1.67 26.47 -3.25
CA ILE A 52 -2.29 26.24 -1.92
C ILE A 52 -1.51 26.97 -0.81
N ARG A 53 -0.19 27.14 -0.96
CA ARG A 53 0.67 27.86 -0.02
C ARG A 53 0.29 29.33 0.13
N ASP A 54 -0.17 29.96 -0.94
CA ASP A 54 -0.50 31.40 -0.96
C ASP A 54 -1.87 31.69 -0.34
N ASN A 55 -2.77 30.70 -0.31
CA ASN A 55 -4.06 30.77 0.36
C ASN A 55 -4.42 29.44 1.07
N PRO A 56 -3.84 29.17 2.25
CA PRO A 56 -4.02 27.93 2.99
C PRO A 56 -5.43 27.70 3.55
N TYR A 57 -6.33 28.69 3.42
CA TYR A 57 -7.75 28.62 3.81
C TYR A 57 -8.69 28.38 2.62
N GLY A 58 -8.16 28.27 1.41
CA GLY A 58 -8.96 28.08 0.19
C GLY A 58 -9.67 26.72 0.12
N GLN A 59 -10.67 26.64 -0.77
CA GLN A 59 -11.27 25.38 -1.18
C GLN A 59 -10.70 25.01 -2.55
N TYR A 60 -10.16 23.80 -2.68
CA TYR A 60 -9.43 23.34 -3.85
C TYR A 60 -9.99 22.01 -4.33
N ILE A 61 -10.05 21.82 -5.65
CA ILE A 61 -10.51 20.56 -6.26
C ILE A 61 -9.55 20.14 -7.38
N LEU A 62 -9.10 18.89 -7.37
CA LEU A 62 -8.35 18.34 -8.50
C LEU A 62 -9.29 18.13 -9.69
N MET A 63 -8.84 18.61 -10.84
CA MET A 63 -9.51 18.46 -12.13
C MET A 63 -8.67 17.64 -13.13
N ASN A 64 -7.48 17.21 -12.72
CA ASN A 64 -6.55 16.32 -13.41
C ASN A 64 -5.74 15.51 -12.38
N ASP A 65 -5.15 14.41 -12.84
CA ASP A 65 -4.05 13.77 -12.12
C ASP A 65 -2.79 14.66 -12.19
N ILE A 66 -2.17 14.90 -11.03
CA ILE A 66 -0.97 15.73 -10.88
C ILE A 66 0.26 14.81 -10.81
N ASP A 67 1.35 15.16 -11.48
CA ASP A 67 2.58 14.38 -11.50
C ASP A 67 3.75 15.21 -10.95
N LEU A 68 4.28 14.81 -9.80
CA LEU A 68 5.38 15.51 -9.10
C LEU A 68 6.77 15.00 -9.53
N SER A 69 6.87 14.18 -10.59
CA SER A 69 8.17 13.75 -11.10
C SER A 69 9.03 14.95 -11.53
N GLY A 70 10.28 14.97 -11.06
CA GLY A 70 11.20 16.09 -11.28
C GLY A 70 11.09 17.25 -10.26
N TYR A 71 10.07 17.26 -9.40
CA TYR A 71 9.96 18.21 -8.29
C TYR A 71 10.53 17.61 -7.00
N ASP A 72 11.49 18.28 -6.37
CA ASP A 72 11.85 18.00 -4.98
C ASP A 72 10.82 18.71 -4.08
N TRP A 73 9.83 17.95 -3.61
CA TRP A 73 8.66 18.53 -2.94
C TRP A 73 8.94 18.89 -1.48
N GLU A 74 8.67 20.14 -1.14
CA GLU A 74 8.61 20.62 0.23
C GLU A 74 7.17 20.44 0.77
N PRO A 75 6.94 19.92 1.99
CA PRO A 75 5.61 19.82 2.58
C PRO A 75 4.82 21.14 2.49
N ILE A 76 3.52 21.07 2.21
CA ILE A 76 2.65 22.24 2.13
C ILE A 76 2.53 22.87 3.53
N VAL A 77 2.90 24.14 3.56
CA VAL A 77 2.72 25.08 4.66
C VAL A 77 2.24 26.38 4.02
N GLY A 78 1.23 27.01 4.62
CA GLY A 78 0.73 28.31 4.19
C GLY A 78 1.73 29.41 4.49
N VAL A 79 1.86 30.39 3.59
CA VAL A 79 2.68 31.58 3.79
C VAL A 79 1.82 32.80 3.50
N LEU A 80 1.34 33.46 4.56
CA LEU A 80 0.50 34.64 4.43
C LEU A 80 1.29 35.83 3.87
N PRO A 81 0.64 36.88 3.32
CA PRO A 81 1.32 38.10 2.88
C PRO A 81 2.14 38.83 3.97
N SER A 82 1.92 38.51 5.25
CA SER A 82 2.73 38.95 6.40
C SER A 82 4.08 38.23 6.52
N GLY A 83 4.32 37.18 5.74
CA GLY A 83 5.43 36.24 5.91
C GLY A 83 5.19 35.18 6.99
N GLU A 84 4.01 35.18 7.62
CA GLU A 84 3.63 34.23 8.66
C GLU A 84 3.39 32.83 8.06
N ARG A 85 4.02 31.81 8.65
CA ARG A 85 3.79 30.41 8.32
C ARG A 85 2.60 29.88 9.10
N VAL A 86 1.60 29.35 8.41
CA VAL A 86 0.40 28.77 9.01
C VAL A 86 0.13 27.35 8.48
N PRO A 87 -0.50 26.46 9.23
CA PRO A 87 -0.94 25.16 8.72
C PRO A 87 -1.92 25.27 7.54
N PHE A 88 -2.12 24.17 6.81
CA PHE A 88 -3.25 24.09 5.89
C PHE A 88 -4.55 23.99 6.70
N ALA A 89 -5.52 24.86 6.39
CA ALA A 89 -6.78 24.94 7.12
C ALA A 89 -7.98 25.17 6.18
N GLY A 90 -7.83 24.77 4.92
CA GLY A 90 -8.85 24.83 3.86
C GLY A 90 -9.39 23.45 3.50
N VAL A 91 -9.90 23.30 2.27
CA VAL A 91 -10.39 22.02 1.73
C VAL A 91 -9.56 21.63 0.51
N LEU A 92 -9.07 20.39 0.45
CA LEU A 92 -8.55 19.77 -0.76
C LEU A 92 -9.42 18.55 -1.12
N ASP A 93 -10.22 18.70 -2.15
CA ASP A 93 -11.01 17.64 -2.75
C ASP A 93 -10.21 17.01 -3.90
N GLY A 94 -9.80 15.76 -3.73
CA GLY A 94 -9.11 15.00 -4.77
C GLY A 94 -10.03 14.61 -5.92
N ASN A 95 -11.36 14.61 -5.75
CA ASN A 95 -12.33 14.32 -6.81
C ASN A 95 -12.05 12.97 -7.54
N GLY A 96 -11.43 12.01 -6.86
CA GLY A 96 -10.99 10.72 -7.40
C GLY A 96 -9.65 10.73 -8.16
N HIS A 97 -9.02 11.89 -8.32
CA HIS A 97 -7.75 12.06 -9.02
C HIS A 97 -6.52 11.67 -8.18
N LYS A 98 -5.41 11.50 -8.89
CA LYS A 98 -4.11 11.15 -8.29
C LYS A 98 -3.18 12.34 -8.13
N ILE A 99 -2.34 12.32 -7.10
CA ILE A 99 -1.04 12.99 -7.06
C ILE A 99 0.03 11.89 -7.11
N LYS A 100 0.80 11.87 -8.19
CA LYS A 100 1.79 10.83 -8.49
C LYS A 100 3.20 11.29 -8.17
N ASN A 101 4.08 10.33 -7.89
CA ASN A 101 5.53 10.50 -7.81
C ASN A 101 5.98 11.53 -6.74
N LEU A 102 5.20 11.69 -5.66
CA LEU A 102 5.53 12.58 -4.54
C LEU A 102 6.84 12.16 -3.90
N LYS A 103 7.86 13.01 -3.95
CA LYS A 103 9.17 12.79 -3.34
C LYS A 103 9.48 13.88 -2.31
N VAL A 104 9.61 13.51 -1.04
CA VAL A 104 10.03 14.39 0.05
C VAL A 104 11.23 13.76 0.76
N ASN A 105 12.35 14.47 0.85
CA ASN A 105 13.59 13.93 1.44
C ASN A 105 14.15 14.85 2.53
N LYS A 106 13.62 14.72 3.75
CA LYS A 106 13.98 15.50 4.94
C LYS A 106 14.44 14.60 6.10
N PRO A 107 15.56 13.85 5.98
CA PRO A 107 16.07 13.02 7.06
C PRO A 107 16.28 13.85 8.34
N GLY A 108 15.73 13.38 9.47
CA GLY A 108 15.74 14.13 10.74
C GLY A 108 14.75 15.31 10.82
N GLY A 109 14.02 15.62 9.76
CA GLY A 109 12.99 16.66 9.74
C GLY A 109 11.74 16.29 10.54
N MET A 110 11.03 17.30 11.05
CA MET A 110 9.75 17.15 11.74
C MET A 110 8.59 17.49 10.81
N ASN A 111 7.43 16.85 11.01
CA ASN A 111 6.18 17.10 10.28
C ASN A 111 6.35 16.96 8.75
N VAL A 112 6.53 15.72 8.29
CA VAL A 112 6.90 15.41 6.91
C VAL A 112 5.79 14.61 6.21
N GLY A 113 5.36 15.11 5.05
CA GLY A 113 4.36 14.50 4.16
C GLY A 113 4.10 15.41 2.94
N LEU A 114 2.98 15.21 2.23
CA LEU A 114 2.51 16.21 1.24
C LEU A 114 2.23 17.56 1.93
N PHE A 115 1.66 17.51 3.15
CA PHE A 115 1.42 18.64 4.06
C PHE A 115 2.31 18.56 5.31
N GLU A 116 2.71 19.72 5.85
CA GLU A 116 3.38 19.81 7.16
C GLU A 116 2.37 19.55 8.28
N GLU A 117 1.32 20.38 8.35
CA GLU A 117 0.21 20.24 9.30
C GLU A 117 -1.13 20.60 8.63
N ILE A 118 -2.18 19.84 8.96
CA ILE A 118 -3.58 20.18 8.67
C ILE A 118 -4.23 20.59 9.99
N GLU A 119 -4.57 21.87 10.17
CA GLU A 119 -5.10 22.41 11.41
C GLU A 119 -6.63 22.31 11.52
N ARG A 120 -7.15 22.27 12.74
CA ARG A 120 -8.58 22.41 13.02
C ARG A 120 -8.91 23.86 13.38
N ASN A 121 -9.33 24.66 12.41
CA ASN A 121 -9.87 26.01 12.67
C ASN A 121 -11.41 25.99 12.79
N ASN A 122 -12.07 27.16 12.76
CA ASN A 122 -13.54 27.28 12.84
C ASN A 122 -14.29 26.84 11.56
N GLN A 123 -13.54 26.37 10.56
CA GLN A 123 -13.97 25.70 9.34
C GLN A 123 -13.35 24.29 9.39
N SER A 124 -14.08 23.26 8.95
CA SER A 124 -13.61 21.88 9.05
C SER A 124 -12.58 21.58 7.97
N ALA A 125 -11.32 21.99 8.19
CA ALA A 125 -10.23 21.76 7.25
C ALA A 125 -10.15 20.28 6.89
N SER A 126 -10.06 20.00 5.59
CA SER A 126 -10.19 18.63 5.10
C SER A 126 -9.37 18.32 3.86
N VAL A 127 -8.93 17.07 3.77
CA VAL A 127 -8.37 16.46 2.56
C VAL A 127 -9.16 15.20 2.28
N LYS A 128 -9.76 15.09 1.10
CA LYS A 128 -10.65 13.96 0.80
C LYS A 128 -10.57 13.45 -0.63
N ASP A 129 -11.06 12.24 -0.86
CA ASP A 129 -11.29 11.65 -2.19
C ASP A 129 -10.05 11.69 -3.10
N LEU A 130 -8.87 11.43 -2.52
CA LEU A 130 -7.54 11.67 -3.11
C LEU A 130 -6.68 10.41 -3.12
N ILE A 131 -5.93 10.18 -4.20
CA ILE A 131 -4.99 9.07 -4.31
C ILE A 131 -3.56 9.61 -4.39
N LEU A 132 -2.69 9.26 -3.43
CA LEU A 132 -1.25 9.46 -3.54
C LEU A 132 -0.60 8.18 -4.07
N GLU A 133 0.02 8.25 -5.25
CA GLU A 133 0.58 7.10 -5.97
C GLU A 133 2.10 7.26 -6.18
N ASN A 134 2.85 6.17 -5.97
CA ASN A 134 4.32 6.16 -5.99
C ASN A 134 4.94 7.23 -5.07
N VAL A 135 4.49 7.25 -3.81
CA VAL A 135 4.99 8.14 -2.76
C VAL A 135 6.38 7.67 -2.30
N ASN A 136 7.30 8.61 -2.08
CA ASN A 136 8.59 8.38 -1.43
C ASN A 136 8.86 9.51 -0.43
N VAL A 137 8.49 9.29 0.82
CA VAL A 137 8.65 10.28 1.91
C VAL A 137 9.68 9.77 2.91
N THR A 138 10.76 10.53 3.08
CA THR A 138 11.75 10.34 4.15
C THR A 138 11.73 11.55 5.09
N GLY A 139 11.48 11.30 6.37
CA GLY A 139 11.46 12.29 7.46
C GLY A 139 12.29 11.84 8.67
N GLY A 140 12.12 12.53 9.80
CA GLY A 140 12.64 12.13 11.11
C GLY A 140 11.52 11.87 12.11
N VAL A 141 10.77 12.91 12.48
CA VAL A 141 9.71 12.83 13.52
C VAL A 141 8.38 13.28 12.92
N GLU A 142 7.29 12.55 13.21
CA GLU A 142 5.96 12.84 12.69
C GLU A 142 5.94 12.80 11.15
N VAL A 143 6.02 11.58 10.62
CA VAL A 143 6.15 11.31 9.19
C VAL A 143 4.92 10.54 8.69
N GLY A 144 4.19 11.14 7.75
CA GLY A 144 3.06 10.53 7.06
C GLY A 144 3.19 10.64 5.54
N GLY A 145 2.55 9.75 4.80
CA GLY A 145 2.51 9.88 3.34
C GLY A 145 1.73 11.10 2.87
N LEU A 146 0.63 11.44 3.57
CA LEU A 146 -0.16 12.65 3.31
C LEU A 146 0.29 13.82 4.19
N VAL A 147 0.47 13.64 5.50
CA VAL A 147 0.67 14.76 6.43
C VAL A 147 1.58 14.41 7.60
N GLY A 148 2.37 15.37 8.10
CA GLY A 148 3.08 15.24 9.36
C GLY A 148 2.12 15.15 10.56
N LEU A 149 1.43 16.24 10.84
CA LEU A 149 0.44 16.36 11.92
C LEU A 149 -0.98 16.63 11.38
N ASN A 150 -1.92 15.72 11.65
CA ASN A 150 -3.35 15.94 11.36
C ASN A 150 -4.13 16.40 12.59
N ARG A 151 -4.82 17.54 12.49
CA ARG A 151 -5.89 17.97 13.39
C ARG A 151 -7.25 18.10 12.69
N GLY A 152 -7.26 18.20 11.37
CA GLY A 152 -8.45 18.31 10.52
C GLY A 152 -9.13 16.97 10.23
N LYS A 153 -9.79 16.88 9.08
CA LYS A 153 -10.55 15.70 8.63
C LYS A 153 -9.93 15.11 7.35
N ILE A 154 -9.60 13.82 7.36
CA ILE A 154 -9.06 13.10 6.20
C ILE A 154 -10.05 12.00 5.84
N GLU A 155 -10.55 11.97 4.60
CA GLU A 155 -11.60 11.02 4.19
C GLU A 155 -11.31 10.39 2.83
N ASN A 156 -11.51 9.07 2.68
CA ASN A 156 -11.39 8.39 1.38
C ASN A 156 -10.03 8.60 0.69
N VAL A 157 -8.94 8.70 1.47
CA VAL A 157 -7.59 8.91 0.93
C VAL A 157 -6.86 7.58 0.76
N LYS A 158 -6.29 7.35 -0.42
CA LYS A 158 -5.38 6.22 -0.67
C LYS A 158 -3.93 6.70 -0.68
N VAL A 159 -3.01 5.96 -0.05
CA VAL A 159 -1.57 6.24 -0.12
C VAL A 159 -0.83 4.96 -0.51
N ILE A 160 -0.06 5.03 -1.60
CA ILE A 160 0.73 3.92 -2.15
C ILE A 160 2.19 4.36 -2.25
N GLY A 161 3.09 3.75 -1.47
CA GLY A 161 4.52 4.04 -1.62
C GLY A 161 5.40 3.65 -0.43
N ILE A 162 6.55 4.30 -0.34
CA ILE A 162 7.57 4.11 0.69
C ILE A 162 7.54 5.32 1.63
N ILE A 163 7.33 5.07 2.91
CA ILE A 163 7.32 6.08 3.98
C ILE A 163 8.35 5.67 5.02
N LYS A 164 9.28 6.58 5.33
CA LYS A 164 10.40 6.33 6.22
C LYS A 164 10.57 7.48 7.21
N GLY A 165 10.60 7.18 8.49
CA GLY A 165 10.97 8.14 9.54
C GLY A 165 11.77 7.46 10.65
N ASP A 166 12.08 8.21 11.70
CA ASP A 166 12.66 7.67 12.93
C ASP A 166 11.57 7.43 13.98
N LYS A 167 10.66 8.39 14.18
CA LYS A 167 9.64 8.34 15.23
C LYS A 167 8.27 8.84 14.76
N TYR A 168 7.20 8.18 15.20
CA TYR A 168 5.81 8.52 14.86
C TYR A 168 5.60 8.50 13.34
N VAL A 169 5.59 7.29 12.79
CA VAL A 169 5.50 7.04 11.34
C VAL A 169 4.18 6.34 11.02
N GLY A 170 3.42 6.86 10.07
CA GLY A 170 2.16 6.26 9.61
C GLY A 170 1.94 6.41 8.11
N GLY A 171 0.99 5.67 7.55
CA GLY A 171 0.66 5.70 6.13
C GLY A 171 0.02 7.03 5.70
N ILE A 172 -0.96 7.50 6.48
CA ILE A 172 -1.62 8.79 6.26
C ILE A 172 -0.85 9.90 6.99
N ALA A 173 -0.71 9.74 8.31
CA ALA A 173 -0.25 10.80 9.21
C ALA A 173 0.94 10.34 10.07
N GLY A 174 1.83 11.25 10.43
CA GLY A 174 2.78 11.00 11.53
C GLY A 174 2.06 10.94 12.88
N THR A 175 1.34 12.03 13.19
CA THR A 175 0.47 12.14 14.38
C THR A 175 -0.96 12.50 13.95
N ASN A 176 -1.96 11.80 14.52
CA ASN A 176 -3.37 12.10 14.32
C ASN A 176 -4.10 12.55 15.61
N VAL A 177 -4.41 13.85 15.67
CA VAL A 177 -5.32 14.47 16.65
C VAL A 177 -6.72 14.69 16.03
N GLY A 178 -6.77 14.79 14.70
CA GLY A 178 -7.99 14.94 13.89
C GLY A 178 -8.71 13.62 13.63
N PHE A 179 -9.58 13.63 12.62
CA PHE A 179 -10.34 12.45 12.19
C PHE A 179 -9.80 11.91 10.86
N ILE A 180 -9.69 10.58 10.74
CA ILE A 180 -9.29 9.87 9.52
C ILE A 180 -10.34 8.80 9.24
N SER A 181 -10.91 8.77 8.03
CA SER A 181 -11.87 7.73 7.64
C SER A 181 -11.73 7.25 6.20
N GLY A 182 -12.17 6.01 5.93
CA GLY A 182 -12.26 5.48 4.56
C GLY A 182 -10.92 5.31 3.84
N CYS A 183 -9.79 5.36 4.57
CA CYS A 183 -8.47 5.42 3.96
C CYS A 183 -7.91 4.02 3.62
N ASN A 184 -7.05 3.94 2.62
CA ASN A 184 -6.38 2.69 2.22
C ASN A 184 -4.87 2.91 2.02
N ILE A 185 -4.04 2.05 2.62
CA ILE A 185 -2.58 2.17 2.57
C ILE A 185 -1.95 0.92 1.95
N ALA A 186 -0.97 1.13 1.06
CA ALA A 186 -0.18 0.07 0.45
C ALA A 186 1.30 0.48 0.32
N GLY A 187 2.21 -0.50 0.27
CA GLY A 187 3.65 -0.28 0.11
C GLY A 187 4.43 -0.60 1.39
N THR A 188 5.31 0.28 1.84
CA THR A 188 6.21 0.02 2.98
C THR A 188 6.33 1.24 3.89
N ILE A 189 6.12 1.03 5.19
CA ILE A 189 6.26 2.05 6.23
C ILE A 189 7.38 1.61 7.17
N SER A 190 8.35 2.48 7.44
CA SER A 190 9.56 2.10 8.19
C SER A 190 10.00 3.16 9.21
N GLY A 191 10.53 2.70 10.33
CA GLY A 191 11.12 3.57 11.35
C GLY A 191 11.50 2.88 12.66
N ASN A 192 12.02 3.65 13.61
CA ASN A 192 12.65 3.11 14.82
C ASN A 192 11.68 2.97 16.01
N ASP A 193 10.74 3.90 16.18
CA ASP A 193 9.81 3.91 17.32
C ASP A 193 8.43 4.47 16.93
N PHE A 194 7.36 3.81 17.38
CA PHE A 194 5.97 4.16 17.05
C PHE A 194 5.67 4.22 15.54
N VAL A 195 5.93 3.09 14.86
CA VAL A 195 5.54 2.88 13.45
C VAL A 195 4.15 2.23 13.40
N SER A 196 3.29 2.61 12.45
CA SER A 196 1.97 2.01 12.29
C SER A 196 1.45 2.14 10.85
N GLU A 197 0.31 1.53 10.58
CA GLU A 197 -0.34 1.56 9.27
C GLU A 197 -0.94 2.92 8.92
N ILE A 198 -1.67 3.55 9.85
CA ILE A 198 -2.42 4.79 9.59
C ILE A 198 -1.76 6.03 10.22
N SER A 199 -1.48 6.01 11.53
CA SER A 199 -0.87 7.14 12.26
C SER A 199 0.01 6.70 13.44
N GLY A 200 1.30 7.06 13.40
CA GLY A 200 2.29 6.62 14.41
C GLY A 200 1.99 7.08 15.84
N SER A 201 1.34 8.24 16.00
CA SER A 201 0.81 8.74 17.27
C SER A 201 -0.62 9.25 17.09
N GLY A 202 -1.40 9.38 18.17
CA GLY A 202 -2.76 9.94 18.10
C GLY A 202 -3.82 9.27 18.97
N SER A 203 -5.07 9.62 18.71
CA SER A 203 -6.25 9.01 19.34
C SER A 203 -6.85 7.93 18.42
N PRO A 204 -6.89 6.64 18.84
CA PRO A 204 -7.36 5.56 17.98
C PRO A 204 -8.89 5.58 17.76
N LYS A 205 -9.63 6.36 18.56
CA LYS A 205 -11.08 6.60 18.39
C LYS A 205 -11.41 7.60 17.27
N ALA A 206 -10.40 8.15 16.61
CA ALA A 206 -10.57 9.11 15.53
C ALA A 206 -10.06 8.55 14.18
N ILE A 207 -10.03 7.22 14.06
CA ILE A 207 -9.66 6.50 12.84
C ILE A 207 -10.71 5.40 12.63
N GLU A 208 -11.43 5.46 11.50
CA GLU A 208 -12.57 4.59 11.20
C GLU A 208 -12.54 4.07 9.76
N ASN A 209 -13.01 2.84 9.51
CA ASN A 209 -13.16 2.29 8.15
C ASN A 209 -11.88 2.39 7.30
N CYS A 210 -10.72 2.24 7.92
CA CYS A 210 -9.42 2.31 7.25
C CYS A 210 -8.87 0.90 7.02
N SER A 211 -8.10 0.72 5.95
CA SER A 211 -7.51 -0.57 5.56
C SER A 211 -6.04 -0.39 5.19
N SER A 212 -5.26 -1.46 5.36
CA SER A 212 -3.82 -1.44 5.06
C SER A 212 -3.38 -2.80 4.52
N THR A 213 -2.59 -2.76 3.46
CA THR A 213 -1.79 -3.88 2.94
C THR A 213 -0.29 -3.56 3.00
N ALA A 214 0.09 -2.52 3.74
CA ALA A 214 1.46 -2.01 3.82
C ALA A 214 2.33 -2.84 4.77
N VAL A 215 3.58 -3.08 4.37
CA VAL A 215 4.59 -3.76 5.20
C VAL A 215 5.15 -2.79 6.23
N ILE A 216 5.07 -3.16 7.52
CA ILE A 216 5.58 -2.35 8.63
C ILE A 216 6.96 -2.84 9.07
N ASN A 217 7.98 -2.02 8.85
CA ASN A 217 9.37 -2.28 9.21
C ASN A 217 9.82 -1.37 10.36
N GLY A 218 9.48 -1.75 11.59
CA GLY A 218 9.85 -0.98 12.78
C GLY A 218 9.18 -1.44 14.06
N LYS A 219 9.48 -0.77 15.17
CA LYS A 219 8.79 -1.01 16.45
C LYS A 219 7.38 -0.42 16.37
N THR A 220 6.37 -1.30 16.43
CA THR A 220 4.97 -0.91 16.21
C THR A 220 4.38 -0.09 17.37
N GLY A 221 3.59 0.93 17.02
CA GLY A 221 2.74 1.69 17.95
C GLY A 221 1.37 1.03 18.13
N SER A 222 0.74 1.26 19.28
CA SER A 222 -0.53 0.63 19.69
C SER A 222 -1.79 1.20 19.00
N LEU A 223 -1.67 1.83 17.83
CA LEU A 223 -2.68 2.70 17.22
C LEU A 223 -3.17 2.21 15.84
N THR A 224 -3.53 0.94 15.75
CA THR A 224 -4.33 0.37 14.64
C THR A 224 -5.82 0.70 14.87
N GLY A 225 -6.19 1.97 14.74
CA GLY A 225 -7.56 2.42 14.95
C GLY A 225 -8.50 1.93 13.84
N GLY A 226 -9.52 1.16 14.18
CA GLY A 226 -10.62 0.80 13.26
C GLY A 226 -10.24 0.00 12.01
N VAL A 227 -9.04 -0.57 11.95
CA VAL A 227 -8.61 -1.42 10.84
C VAL A 227 -9.28 -2.79 10.99
N GLU A 228 -10.11 -3.17 10.03
CA GLU A 228 -10.39 -4.59 9.81
C GLU A 228 -9.07 -5.22 9.36
N THR A 229 -8.33 -5.81 10.31
CA THR A 229 -7.07 -6.51 10.08
C THR A 229 -7.32 -7.86 9.41
N TYR A 230 -7.89 -7.80 8.21
CA TYR A 230 -7.50 -8.70 7.16
C TYR A 230 -5.99 -8.56 6.98
N MET A 231 -5.24 -9.60 7.35
CA MET A 231 -3.89 -9.81 6.82
C MET A 231 -3.99 -10.25 5.36
N THR A 232 -4.63 -9.42 4.54
CA THR A 232 -4.71 -9.56 3.08
C THR A 232 -3.50 -8.86 2.49
N PHE A 233 -2.45 -9.64 2.29
CA PHE A 233 -1.60 -9.42 1.13
C PHE A 233 -2.45 -9.74 -0.11
N ASP A 234 -3.19 -8.75 -0.59
CA ASP A 234 -3.85 -8.82 -1.89
C ASP A 234 -3.53 -7.55 -2.69
N GLY A 235 -3.18 -7.78 -3.94
CA GLY A 235 -2.32 -6.90 -4.72
C GLY A 235 -1.82 -7.60 -5.98
N ALA A 236 -2.74 -8.27 -6.67
CA ALA A 236 -2.50 -8.83 -7.99
C ALA A 236 -2.34 -7.69 -9.01
N ASP A 237 -1.10 -7.23 -9.15
CA ASP A 237 -0.56 -6.70 -10.41
C ASP A 237 0.83 -7.32 -10.58
N GLU A 238 1.19 -7.76 -11.79
CA GLU A 238 2.13 -8.90 -12.01
C GLU A 238 3.63 -8.63 -11.72
N ALA A 239 3.98 -7.63 -10.91
CA ALA A 239 5.36 -7.14 -10.78
C ALA A 239 6.20 -7.83 -9.69
N TYR A 240 5.70 -8.04 -8.46
CA TYR A 240 6.54 -8.51 -7.32
C TYR A 240 5.80 -9.40 -6.30
N GLU A 241 5.38 -10.61 -6.72
CA GLU A 241 4.81 -11.62 -5.80
C GLU A 241 5.85 -12.30 -4.90
N PHE A 242 7.15 -12.21 -5.25
CA PHE A 242 8.25 -12.88 -4.56
C PHE A 242 9.18 -11.86 -3.92
N TRP A 243 9.24 -11.85 -2.60
CA TRP A 243 10.19 -11.05 -1.84
C TRP A 243 11.44 -11.88 -1.57
N TYR A 244 12.60 -11.31 -1.87
CA TYR A 244 13.86 -12.04 -1.87
C TYR A 244 15.02 -11.15 -1.42
N ASN A 245 16.08 -11.78 -0.91
CA ASN A 245 17.38 -11.13 -0.68
C ASN A 245 18.39 -11.65 -1.69
N VAL A 246 19.31 -10.79 -2.15
CA VAL A 246 20.50 -11.23 -2.89
C VAL A 246 21.69 -11.24 -1.94
N LYS A 247 22.40 -12.38 -1.89
CA LYS A 247 23.66 -12.53 -1.15
C LYS A 247 24.61 -13.40 -1.97
N ASN A 248 25.86 -12.98 -2.13
CA ASN A 248 26.90 -13.74 -2.84
C ASN A 248 26.41 -14.22 -4.24
N ASP A 249 25.83 -13.31 -5.01
CA ASP A 249 25.27 -13.53 -6.36
C ASP A 249 24.19 -14.64 -6.44
N LYS A 250 23.45 -14.85 -5.35
CA LYS A 250 22.36 -15.83 -5.24
C LYS A 250 21.12 -15.21 -4.61
N ALA A 251 19.93 -15.59 -5.09
CA ALA A 251 18.65 -15.12 -4.58
C ALA A 251 18.03 -16.10 -3.56
N GLU A 252 17.59 -15.56 -2.43
CA GLU A 252 16.91 -16.24 -1.32
C GLU A 252 15.49 -15.67 -1.19
N ILE A 253 14.46 -16.42 -1.61
CA ILE A 253 13.06 -16.00 -1.43
C ILE A 253 12.68 -16.17 0.04
N TYR A 254 12.17 -15.11 0.67
CA TYR A 254 11.76 -15.12 2.07
C TYR A 254 10.26 -14.86 2.31
N MET A 255 9.51 -14.42 1.30
CA MET A 255 8.05 -14.28 1.37
C MET A 255 7.43 -14.38 -0.03
N TYR A 256 6.30 -15.09 -0.14
CA TYR A 256 5.44 -15.08 -1.31
C TYR A 256 4.10 -14.43 -0.96
N THR A 257 3.78 -13.30 -1.61
CA THR A 257 2.56 -12.51 -1.37
C THR A 257 1.52 -12.65 -2.47
N GLY A 258 1.73 -13.54 -3.44
CA GLY A 258 0.76 -13.81 -4.50
C GLY A 258 -0.41 -14.70 -4.05
N ASN A 259 -1.51 -14.59 -4.79
CA ASN A 259 -2.78 -15.28 -4.52
C ASN A 259 -3.08 -16.43 -5.51
N LYS A 260 -2.14 -16.75 -6.42
CA LYS A 260 -2.33 -17.74 -7.50
C LYS A 260 -2.49 -19.16 -6.96
N GLU A 261 -3.45 -19.90 -7.52
CA GLU A 261 -3.64 -21.32 -7.18
C GLU A 261 -2.48 -22.22 -7.66
N ASN A 262 -1.84 -21.84 -8.76
CA ASN A 262 -0.73 -22.58 -9.38
C ASN A 262 0.48 -21.66 -9.49
N VAL A 263 1.51 -21.91 -8.67
CA VAL A 263 2.68 -21.04 -8.60
C VAL A 263 3.86 -21.68 -9.32
N VAL A 264 4.55 -20.91 -10.16
CA VAL A 264 5.87 -21.27 -10.67
C VAL A 264 6.89 -20.39 -9.96
N ILE A 265 7.76 -21.00 -9.16
CA ILE A 265 8.87 -20.26 -8.54
C ILE A 265 9.86 -19.90 -9.65
N PRO A 266 10.27 -18.63 -9.78
CA PRO A 266 11.22 -18.21 -10.80
C PRO A 266 12.58 -18.88 -10.56
N SER A 267 13.26 -19.30 -11.64
CA SER A 267 14.60 -19.86 -11.53
C SER A 267 15.66 -18.78 -11.24
N HIS A 268 15.38 -17.54 -11.65
CA HIS A 268 16.24 -16.37 -11.43
C HIS A 268 15.38 -15.16 -11.07
N ILE A 269 15.88 -14.30 -10.18
CA ILE A 269 15.32 -12.96 -9.93
C ILE A 269 16.47 -11.95 -10.02
N ASP A 270 16.25 -10.85 -10.73
CA ASP A 270 17.24 -9.81 -11.05
C ASP A 270 18.58 -10.37 -11.63
N GLY A 271 18.47 -11.48 -12.37
CA GLY A 271 19.61 -12.19 -12.98
C GLY A 271 20.31 -13.19 -12.06
N TYR A 272 20.01 -13.21 -10.76
CA TYR A 272 20.60 -14.12 -9.78
C TYR A 272 19.79 -15.42 -9.67
N PRO A 273 20.41 -16.60 -9.63
CA PRO A 273 19.70 -17.87 -9.46
C PRO A 273 19.03 -17.96 -8.09
N VAL A 274 17.77 -18.39 -8.07
CA VAL A 274 17.02 -18.68 -6.83
C VAL A 274 17.49 -20.01 -6.29
N ILE A 275 18.20 -19.97 -5.15
CA ILE A 275 18.77 -21.15 -4.49
C ILE A 275 17.96 -21.62 -3.28
N GLU A 276 17.17 -20.73 -2.69
CA GLU A 276 16.48 -21.00 -1.43
C GLU A 276 15.08 -20.42 -1.46
N VAL A 277 14.13 -21.21 -0.97
CA VAL A 277 12.73 -20.85 -0.87
C VAL A 277 12.27 -20.97 0.57
N GLN A 278 11.75 -19.87 1.07
CA GLN A 278 11.02 -19.74 2.34
C GLN A 278 9.73 -18.96 2.08
N GLY A 279 8.83 -18.90 3.07
CA GLY A 279 7.84 -17.83 3.12
C GLY A 279 6.56 -18.00 2.28
N PHE A 280 6.20 -19.23 1.90
CA PHE A 280 4.80 -19.57 1.57
C PHE A 280 4.00 -20.00 2.80
N THR A 281 4.62 -20.03 3.99
CA THR A 281 4.00 -20.55 5.22
C THR A 281 2.66 -19.88 5.51
N GLY A 282 1.62 -20.69 5.73
CA GLY A 282 0.25 -20.23 5.97
C GLY A 282 -0.53 -19.82 4.72
N ASN A 283 0.03 -19.92 3.51
CA ASN A 283 -0.69 -19.55 2.29
C ASN A 283 -1.85 -20.52 2.02
N GLN A 284 -3.08 -19.98 2.01
CA GLN A 284 -4.31 -20.75 1.79
C GLN A 284 -4.78 -20.74 0.33
N SER A 285 -4.12 -20.04 -0.58
CA SER A 285 -4.54 -19.94 -1.99
C SER A 285 -3.87 -20.98 -2.87
N ILE A 286 -2.60 -21.32 -2.60
CA ILE A 286 -1.84 -22.27 -3.42
C ILE A 286 -2.40 -23.69 -3.34
N LYS A 287 -2.57 -24.32 -4.52
CA LYS A 287 -2.94 -25.72 -4.71
C LYS A 287 -1.82 -26.53 -5.36
N SER A 288 -0.98 -25.89 -6.18
CA SER A 288 0.24 -26.48 -6.73
C SER A 288 1.40 -25.49 -6.76
N VAL A 289 2.63 -26.02 -6.66
CA VAL A 289 3.87 -25.25 -6.78
C VAL A 289 4.88 -25.99 -7.66
N THR A 290 5.46 -25.29 -8.63
CA THR A 290 6.60 -25.75 -9.43
C THR A 290 7.89 -25.16 -8.86
N ILE A 291 8.78 -26.03 -8.39
CA ILE A 291 10.09 -25.66 -7.84
C ILE A 291 11.14 -25.86 -8.96
N PRO A 292 11.89 -24.83 -9.37
CA PRO A 292 12.87 -24.95 -10.45
C PRO A 292 14.16 -25.63 -9.99
N ASN A 293 14.90 -26.21 -10.93
CA ASN A 293 16.17 -26.91 -10.71
C ASN A 293 17.35 -25.99 -10.27
N THR A 294 17.12 -24.70 -10.03
CA THR A 294 18.09 -23.82 -9.37
C THR A 294 18.02 -23.91 -7.85
N VAL A 295 16.89 -24.37 -7.29
CA VAL A 295 16.68 -24.41 -5.84
C VAL A 295 17.49 -25.55 -5.23
N GLU A 296 18.30 -25.19 -4.25
CA GLU A 296 19.14 -26.05 -3.42
C GLU A 296 18.50 -26.29 -2.03
N ARG A 297 17.65 -25.38 -1.53
CA ARG A 297 17.13 -25.38 -0.15
C ARG A 297 15.65 -25.01 -0.05
N LEU A 298 14.89 -25.75 0.76
CA LEU A 298 13.55 -25.37 1.22
C LEU A 298 13.59 -25.23 2.74
N VAL A 299 13.24 -24.06 3.29
CA VAL A 299 13.30 -23.78 4.73
C VAL A 299 12.07 -22.98 5.14
N ASN A 300 11.26 -23.47 6.09
CA ASN A 300 9.97 -22.85 6.44
C ASN A 300 9.11 -22.52 5.20
N ALA A 301 9.19 -23.39 4.17
CA ALA A 301 8.69 -23.06 2.85
C ALA A 301 7.16 -23.10 2.82
N PHE A 302 6.56 -24.27 3.00
CA PHE A 302 5.13 -24.54 2.76
C PHE A 302 4.39 -25.05 4.00
N ASP A 303 4.83 -24.68 5.20
CA ASP A 303 4.13 -25.10 6.41
C ASP A 303 2.75 -24.44 6.51
N ASN A 304 1.78 -25.12 7.13
CA ASN A 304 0.39 -24.63 7.25
C ASN A 304 -0.31 -24.19 5.91
N CYS A 305 0.15 -24.65 4.75
CA CYS A 305 -0.50 -24.38 3.46
C CYS A 305 -1.73 -25.30 3.28
N GLY A 306 -2.92 -24.83 3.63
CA GLY A 306 -4.11 -25.69 3.80
C GLY A 306 -4.69 -26.29 2.52
N ASN A 307 -4.42 -25.69 1.36
CA ASN A 307 -4.91 -26.14 0.05
C ASN A 307 -3.84 -26.82 -0.83
N LEU A 308 -2.58 -26.82 -0.41
CA LEU A 308 -1.47 -27.43 -1.16
C LEU A 308 -1.41 -28.94 -0.86
N GLU A 309 -2.01 -29.78 -1.69
CA GLU A 309 -2.08 -31.22 -1.40
C GLU A 309 -0.80 -31.99 -1.72
N LYS A 310 -0.04 -31.55 -2.72
CA LYS A 310 1.12 -32.28 -3.25
C LYS A 310 2.27 -31.36 -3.62
N VAL A 311 3.49 -31.76 -3.26
CA VAL A 311 4.73 -31.08 -3.65
C VAL A 311 5.72 -32.06 -4.27
N VAL A 312 6.41 -31.63 -5.34
CA VAL A 312 7.51 -32.37 -5.96
C VAL A 312 8.80 -31.61 -5.71
N VAL A 313 9.75 -32.25 -5.02
CA VAL A 313 11.05 -31.71 -4.62
C VAL A 313 12.12 -32.18 -5.63
N PRO A 314 12.73 -31.28 -6.42
CA PRO A 314 13.73 -31.62 -7.42
C PRO A 314 15.01 -32.25 -6.86
N GLU A 315 15.79 -32.92 -7.71
CA GLU A 315 17.06 -33.57 -7.34
C GLU A 315 18.16 -32.58 -6.89
N THR A 316 17.98 -31.30 -7.24
CA THR A 316 18.89 -30.20 -6.86
C THR A 316 18.73 -29.80 -5.40
N VAL A 317 17.56 -30.01 -4.80
CA VAL A 317 17.29 -29.65 -3.40
C VAL A 317 18.07 -30.59 -2.47
N LYS A 318 19.04 -30.02 -1.75
CA LYS A 318 19.92 -30.71 -0.81
C LYS A 318 19.41 -30.68 0.62
N LEU A 319 18.59 -29.69 0.98
CA LEU A 319 18.00 -29.55 2.32
C LEU A 319 16.52 -29.17 2.25
N VAL A 320 15.70 -29.86 3.04
CA VAL A 320 14.32 -29.50 3.35
C VAL A 320 14.15 -29.42 4.87
N LYS A 321 13.81 -28.24 5.38
CA LYS A 321 13.69 -27.94 6.82
C LYS A 321 12.35 -27.27 7.14
N TYR A 322 11.61 -27.76 8.14
CA TYR A 322 10.32 -27.21 8.62
C TYR A 322 9.31 -26.82 7.51
N SER A 323 9.24 -27.59 6.42
CA SER A 323 8.59 -27.12 5.18
C SER A 323 7.24 -27.76 4.83
N PHE A 324 6.83 -28.87 5.47
CA PHE A 324 5.66 -29.67 5.07
C PHE A 324 4.93 -30.28 6.29
N GLY A 325 4.34 -29.45 7.15
CA GLY A 325 3.55 -29.91 8.29
C GLY A 325 4.36 -30.12 9.56
N SER A 326 5.22 -29.17 9.91
CA SER A 326 5.85 -29.11 11.24
C SER A 326 4.85 -28.73 12.34
N VAL A 327 3.70 -28.13 11.96
CA VAL A 327 2.57 -27.85 12.85
C VAL A 327 1.25 -28.35 12.26
N SER A 328 0.24 -28.53 13.11
CA SER A 328 -1.13 -28.91 12.71
C SER A 328 -1.76 -27.82 11.84
N GLY A 329 -2.25 -28.18 10.65
CA GLY A 329 -2.96 -27.27 9.73
C GLY A 329 -2.53 -27.32 8.26
N THR A 330 -1.44 -28.03 7.92
CA THR A 330 -1.05 -28.22 6.51
C THR A 330 -2.07 -29.07 5.73
N GLY A 331 -2.28 -28.70 4.46
CA GLY A 331 -3.03 -29.51 3.49
C GLY A 331 -2.19 -30.56 2.77
N VAL A 332 -0.86 -30.54 2.97
CA VAL A 332 0.08 -31.42 2.25
C VAL A 332 -0.15 -32.88 2.64
N LYS A 333 -0.54 -33.69 1.65
CA LYS A 333 -0.81 -35.13 1.79
C LYS A 333 0.29 -35.98 1.15
N GLU A 334 0.98 -35.46 0.14
CA GLU A 334 2.05 -36.16 -0.59
C GLU A 334 3.26 -35.26 -0.87
N VAL A 335 4.46 -35.71 -0.54
CA VAL A 335 5.72 -35.07 -0.98
C VAL A 335 6.56 -36.07 -1.74
N VAL A 336 6.91 -35.72 -2.98
CA VAL A 336 7.71 -36.56 -3.89
C VAL A 336 9.15 -36.03 -3.92
N PHE A 337 10.10 -36.77 -3.36
CA PHE A 337 11.52 -36.46 -3.41
C PHE A 337 12.18 -37.20 -4.58
N LEU A 338 12.70 -36.44 -5.54
CA LEU A 338 13.40 -36.99 -6.70
C LEU A 338 14.88 -37.27 -6.42
N GLY A 339 15.50 -36.48 -5.52
CA GLY A 339 16.92 -36.58 -5.19
C GLY A 339 17.29 -37.73 -4.25
N MET A 340 18.50 -38.28 -4.42
CA MET A 340 19.07 -39.26 -3.48
C MET A 340 19.51 -38.62 -2.16
N ASP A 341 20.04 -37.40 -2.22
CA ASP A 341 20.82 -36.78 -1.13
C ASP A 341 20.08 -35.68 -0.35
N THR A 342 18.79 -35.49 -0.58
CA THR A 342 17.98 -34.46 0.09
C THR A 342 17.86 -34.75 1.60
N GLU A 343 18.53 -33.94 2.41
CA GLU A 343 18.44 -33.99 3.87
C GLU A 343 17.12 -33.39 4.35
N ILE A 344 16.53 -34.01 5.38
CA ILE A 344 15.22 -33.61 5.91
C ILE A 344 15.35 -33.38 7.41
N GLU A 345 15.08 -32.13 7.84
CA GLU A 345 15.16 -31.70 9.23
C GLU A 345 13.79 -31.25 9.76
N GLN A 346 13.12 -32.12 10.54
CA GLN A 346 11.86 -31.80 11.24
C GLN A 346 10.76 -31.25 10.31
N SER A 347 10.72 -31.72 9.06
CA SER A 347 9.96 -31.06 7.99
C SER A 347 8.61 -31.67 7.64
N ILE A 348 8.37 -32.93 7.98
CA ILE A 348 7.30 -33.74 7.39
C ILE A 348 6.34 -34.19 8.49
N GLY A 349 5.07 -33.79 8.43
CA GLY A 349 4.03 -34.24 9.35
C GLY A 349 3.79 -35.76 9.32
N ASP A 350 3.20 -36.31 10.38
CA ASP A 350 3.04 -37.77 10.56
C ASP A 350 2.08 -38.42 9.54
N ASP A 351 1.12 -37.64 9.02
CA ASP A 351 0.14 -38.12 8.04
C ASP A 351 0.56 -37.94 6.58
N VAL A 352 1.67 -37.25 6.30
CA VAL A 352 2.17 -36.98 4.95
C VAL A 352 2.80 -38.23 4.34
N LEU A 353 2.40 -38.58 3.11
CA LEU A 353 3.01 -39.66 2.34
C LEU A 353 4.31 -39.19 1.65
N ILE A 354 5.44 -39.80 2.00
CA ILE A 354 6.73 -39.56 1.36
C ILE A 354 6.89 -40.50 0.16
N LYS A 355 6.99 -39.97 -1.07
CA LYS A 355 7.43 -40.75 -2.24
C LYS A 355 8.91 -40.48 -2.50
N CYS A 356 9.74 -41.51 -2.53
CA CYS A 356 11.20 -41.34 -2.64
C CYS A 356 11.89 -42.58 -3.23
N LYS A 357 13.11 -42.39 -3.76
CA LYS A 357 13.92 -43.49 -4.30
C LYS A 357 14.44 -44.40 -3.19
N ALA A 358 14.57 -45.69 -3.47
CA ALA A 358 15.13 -46.66 -2.51
C ALA A 358 16.55 -46.26 -2.07
N GLY A 359 16.82 -46.29 -0.77
CA GLY A 359 18.12 -45.93 -0.19
C GLY A 359 18.41 -44.43 -0.06
N SER A 360 17.60 -43.55 -0.66
CA SER A 360 17.73 -42.08 -0.53
C SER A 360 17.68 -41.61 0.93
N LYS A 361 18.20 -40.40 1.20
CA LYS A 361 18.08 -39.77 2.53
C LYS A 361 16.61 -39.53 2.94
N ALA A 362 15.71 -39.29 1.98
CA ALA A 362 14.27 -39.23 2.23
C ALA A 362 13.68 -40.58 2.67
N HIS A 363 14.12 -41.69 2.07
CA HIS A 363 13.76 -43.05 2.52
C HIS A 363 14.31 -43.35 3.92
N GLN A 364 15.56 -42.97 4.19
CA GLN A 364 16.18 -43.13 5.53
C GLN A 364 15.45 -42.29 6.60
N TYR A 365 15.04 -41.06 6.27
CA TYR A 365 14.22 -40.21 7.14
C TYR A 365 12.87 -40.87 7.45
N ALA A 366 12.19 -41.41 6.42
CA ALA A 366 10.91 -42.07 6.59
C ALA A 366 11.00 -43.28 7.54
N LEU A 367 12.03 -44.11 7.38
CA LEU A 367 12.32 -45.23 8.29
C LEU A 367 12.65 -44.75 9.71
N LYS A 368 13.53 -43.76 9.86
CA LYS A 368 14.00 -43.24 11.16
C LYS A 368 12.88 -42.63 11.99
N PHE A 369 11.94 -41.93 11.36
CA PHE A 369 10.85 -41.21 12.03
C PHE A 369 9.47 -41.86 11.81
N ASN A 370 9.44 -43.14 11.40
CA ASN A 370 8.25 -43.95 11.18
C ASN A 370 7.15 -43.27 10.34
N ARG A 371 7.55 -42.58 9.26
CA ARG A 371 6.65 -41.86 8.35
C ARG A 371 6.08 -42.82 7.30
N LYS A 372 4.87 -42.53 6.80
CA LYS A 372 4.28 -43.24 5.65
C LYS A 372 5.13 -42.97 4.41
N TYR A 373 5.52 -44.01 3.67
CA TYR A 373 6.27 -43.84 2.43
C TYR A 373 5.90 -44.85 1.34
N VAL A 374 6.20 -44.49 0.09
CA VAL A 374 6.14 -45.34 -1.10
C VAL A 374 7.44 -45.17 -1.88
N LEU A 375 8.02 -46.27 -2.33
CA LEU A 375 9.22 -46.23 -3.17
C LEU A 375 8.84 -45.90 -4.62
N ILE A 376 9.58 -44.99 -5.24
CA ILE A 376 9.52 -44.67 -6.67
C ILE A 376 10.80 -45.17 -7.37
N PRO A 377 10.77 -45.37 -8.71
CA PRO A 377 11.94 -45.79 -9.50
C PRO A 377 13.16 -44.86 -9.38
#